data_AF-A0AAJ3HSS3-F1
#
_entry.id   AF-A0AAJ3HSS3-F1
#
_cell.length_a   1.000
_cell.length_b   1.000
_cell.length_c   1.000
_cell.angle_alpha   90.00
_cell.angle_beta   90.00
_cell.angle_gamma   90.00
#
_symmetry.space_group_name_H-M   'P 1'
#
loop_
_entity.id
_entity.type
_entity.pdbx_description
1 polymer ?
#
loop_
_entity_poly.entity_id
_entity_poly.type
_entity_poly.pdbx_seq_one_letter_code
_entity_poly.pdbx_strand_id
1 'polypeptide(L)' 'MGIKTGRKPIAETTGKEDKRQRVTPENKTKHPDLKEHDHKKGD' A
#
# COMPACT_ATOMS: atom_id res chain seq x y z
N MET A 1 7.41 -14.31 16.44
CA MET A 1 6.69 -15.10 15.41
C MET A 1 6.26 -14.17 14.31
N GLY A 2 6.56 -14.52 13.06
CA GLY A 2 6.68 -13.62 11.92
C GLY A 2 5.53 -12.64 11.71
N ILE A 3 5.87 -11.48 11.13
CA ILE A 3 4.90 -10.46 10.76
C ILE A 3 3.95 -11.10 9.74
N LYS A 4 2.70 -11.30 10.15
CA LYS A 4 1.63 -11.67 9.23
C LYS A 4 1.62 -10.62 8.13
N THR A 5 1.74 -11.06 6.88
CA THR A 5 1.54 -10.20 5.73
C THR A 5 0.24 -9.45 5.92
N GLY A 6 0.30 -8.12 5.80
CA GLY A 6 -0.87 -7.26 5.95
C GLY A 6 -1.99 -7.66 4.99
N ARG A 7 -3.17 -7.09 5.18
CA ARG A 7 -4.31 -7.37 4.30
C ARG A 7 -3.91 -7.12 2.85
N LYS A 8 -4.01 -8.17 2.04
CA LYS A 8 -3.72 -8.10 0.60
C LYS A 8 -4.74 -7.16 -0.05
N PRO A 9 -4.35 -6.36 -1.05
CA PRO A 9 -5.27 -5.45 -1.75
C PRO A 9 -6.45 -6.17 -2.40
N ILE A 10 -6.20 -7.40 -2.86
CA ILE A 10 -7.21 -8.30 -3.40
C ILE A 10 -7.31 -9.50 -2.46
N ALA A 11 -8.53 -9.83 -2.05
CA ALA A 11 -8.80 -11.03 -1.27
C ALA A 11 -8.65 -12.27 -2.18
N GLU A 12 -7.70 -13.15 -1.88
CA GLU A 12 -7.42 -14.34 -2.69
C GLU A 12 -8.61 -15.31 -2.77
N THR A 13 -9.48 -15.32 -1.76
CA THR A 13 -10.64 -16.24 -1.69
C THR A 13 -11.80 -15.81 -2.59
N THR A 14 -12.05 -14.51 -2.69
CA THR A 14 -13.19 -13.94 -3.44
C THR A 14 -12.78 -13.22 -4.72
N GLY A 15 -11.49 -12.96 -4.92
CA GLY A 15 -10.96 -12.17 -6.03
C GLY A 15 -11.36 -10.70 -6.01
N LYS A 16 -11.93 -10.22 -4.89
CA LYS A 16 -12.50 -8.87 -4.76
C LYS A 16 -11.57 -7.97 -3.96
N GLU A 17 -11.60 -6.68 -4.28
CA GLU A 17 -10.80 -5.66 -3.60
C GLU A 17 -11.24 -5.45 -2.15
N ASP A 18 -10.25 -5.18 -1.28
CA ASP A 18 -10.52 -4.87 0.13
C ASP A 18 -11.14 -3.48 0.28
N LYS A 19 -12.43 -3.45 0.63
CA LYS A 19 -13.22 -2.21 0.86
C LYS A 19 -12.71 -1.35 2.03
N ARG A 20 -11.74 -1.83 2.81
CA ARG A 20 -11.09 -1.04 3.87
C ARG A 20 -9.96 -0.16 3.33
N GLN A 21 -9.49 -0.38 2.10
CA GLN A 21 -8.53 0.52 1.48
C GLN A 21 -9.21 1.83 1.10
N ARG A 22 -8.61 2.95 1.52
CA ARG A 22 -9.12 4.30 1.23
C ARG A 22 -8.73 4.75 -0.19
N VAL A 23 -7.57 4.30 -0.66
CA VAL A 23 -7.05 4.59 -2.01
C VAL A 23 -7.27 3.35 -2.87
N THR A 24 -7.98 3.52 -3.98
CA THR A 24 -8.26 2.50 -4.99
C THR A 24 -7.56 2.88 -6.30
N PRO A 25 -7.41 1.95 -7.26
CA PRO A 25 -6.77 2.25 -8.54
C PRO A 25 -7.41 3.45 -9.26
N GLU A 26 -8.73 3.61 -9.14
CA GLU A 26 -9.51 4.68 -9.79
C GLU A 26 -9.30 6.07 -9.14
N ASN A 27 -9.05 6.14 -7.83
CA ASN A 27 -8.87 7.42 -7.13
C ASN A 27 -7.39 7.78 -6.89
N LYS A 28 -6.46 6.88 -7.23
CA LYS A 28 -5.01 7.03 -6.99
C LYS A 28 -4.42 8.30 -7.59
N THR A 29 -4.92 8.76 -8.74
CA THR A 29 -4.43 10.00 -9.39
C THR A 29 -4.60 11.25 -8.52
N LYS A 30 -5.51 11.25 -7.54
CA LYS A 30 -5.71 12.34 -6.58
C LYS A 30 -4.74 12.29 -5.39
N HIS A 31 -3.97 11.21 -5.26
CA HIS A 31 -3.05 10.96 -4.16
C HIS A 31 -1.64 10.63 -4.71
N PRO A 32 -0.89 11.64 -5.18
CA PRO A 32 0.44 11.43 -5.74
C PRO A 32 1.46 11.02 -4.67
N ASP A 33 2.45 10.23 -5.10
CA ASP A 33 3.54 9.78 -4.24
C ASP A 33 4.48 10.96 -3.88
N LEU A 34 4.99 10.95 -2.64
CA LEU A 34 5.91 11.97 -2.17
C LEU A 34 7.31 11.72 -2.73
N LYS A 35 8.07 12.79 -2.97
CA LYS A 35 9.44 12.68 -3.48
C LYS A 35 10.35 12.01 -2.46
N GLU A 36 11.14 11.02 -2.91
CA GLU A 36 12.12 10.35 -2.07
C GLU A 36 13.15 11.36 -1.54
N HIS A 37 13.47 11.26 -0.25
CA HIS A 37 14.50 12.07 0.37
C HIS A 37 15.80 11.27 0.43
N ASP A 38 16.89 11.83 -0.07
CA ASP A 38 18.21 11.20 -0.03
C ASP A 38 18.83 11.37 1.36
N HIS A 39 18.84 10.29 2.14
CA HIS A 39 19.42 10.29 3.48
C HIS A 39 20.86 9.79 3.41
N LYS A 40 21.81 10.64 3.83
CA LYS A 40 23.18 10.20 4.08
C LYS A 40 23.17 9.13 5.19
N LYS A 41 23.79 7.98 4.92
CA LYS A 41 24.07 6.96 5.96
C LYS A 41 25.35 7.35 6.72
N GLY A 42 25.30 7.34 8.05
CA GLY A 42 26.49 7.32 8.93
C GLY A 42 26.42 8.33 10.09
N ASP A 43 27.07 8.10 11.25
CA ASP A 43 28.05 7.06 11.66
C ASP A 43 27.58 6.24 12.88
#